data_AF-P93238-F1
#
_entry.id   AF-P93238-F1
#
_cell.length_a   1.000
_cell.length_b   1.000
_cell.length_c   1.000
_cell.angle_alpha   90.00
_cell.angle_beta   90.00
_cell.angle_gamma   90.00
#
_symmetry.space_group_name_H-M   'P 1'
#
loop_
_entity.id
_entity.type
_entity.pdbx_description
1 polymer ?
#
loop_
_entity_poly.entity_id
_entity_poly.type
_entity_poly.pdbx_seq_one_letter_code
_entity_poly.pdbx_strand_id
1 'polypeptide(L)'
;QAARFLFKQNRVRMITDCNAKPVKVIQSEELKQPLCLVNSTLRSPHECHTQYMANMGSIASLVMAVIVNENDTTRLWGLLVCHHTSPRYV
;
A
#
# COMPACT_ATOMS: atom_id res chain seq x y z
N GLN A 1 1.29 9.22 -9.87
CA GLN A 1 1.70 10.10 -8.75
C GLN A 1 0.87 9.90 -7.47
N ALA A 2 -0.41 9.52 -7.55
CA ALA A 2 -1.29 9.32 -6.39
C ALA A 2 -0.69 8.48 -5.25
N ALA A 3 -0.03 7.35 -5.53
CA ALA A 3 0.58 6.50 -4.51
C ALA A 3 1.65 7.23 -3.67
N ARG A 4 2.46 8.10 -4.28
CA ARG A 4 3.48 8.90 -3.56
C ARG A 4 2.83 9.91 -2.59
N PHE A 5 1.69 10.48 -2.98
CA PHE A 5 0.94 11.35 -2.09
C PHE A 5 0.40 10.59 -0.87
N LEU A 6 -0.14 9.38 -1.10
CA LEU A 6 -0.63 8.54 -0.02
C LEU A 6 0.46 8.16 0.99
N PHE A 7 1.71 7.97 0.55
CA PHE A 7 2.83 7.68 1.45
C PHE A 7 3.25 8.85 2.36
N LYS A 8 2.79 10.08 2.07
CA LYS A 8 2.95 11.21 3.02
C LYS A 8 2.01 11.06 4.22
N GLN A 9 0.81 10.50 4.01
CA GLN A 9 -0.19 10.28 5.06
C GLN A 9 0.01 8.92 5.74
N ASN A 10 0.18 7.86 4.96
CA ASN A 10 0.37 6.49 5.43
C ASN A 10 1.82 6.06 5.22
N ARG A 11 2.62 6.15 6.28
CA ARG A 11 4.07 5.97 6.19
C ARG A 11 4.52 4.53 6.02
N VAL A 12 3.65 3.55 6.27
CA VAL A 12 3.96 2.12 6.17
C VAL A 12 2.84 1.42 5.40
N ARG A 13 3.21 0.52 4.50
CA ARG A 13 2.26 -0.33 3.76
C ARG A 13 2.81 -1.74 3.62
N MET A 14 2.01 -2.73 3.95
CA MET A 14 2.33 -4.15 3.78
C MET A 14 1.39 -4.78 2.75
N ILE A 15 1.94 -5.66 1.92
CA ILE A 15 1.22 -6.60 1.06
C ILE A 15 1.79 -7.97 1.40
N THR A 16 0.98 -8.83 2.02
CA THR A 16 1.42 -10.13 2.54
C THR A 16 1.59 -11.17 1.45
N ASP A 17 0.77 -11.09 0.40
CA ASP A 17 0.79 -11.97 -0.78
C ASP A 17 0.14 -11.24 -1.97
N CYS A 18 0.87 -11.05 -3.07
CA CYS A 18 0.35 -10.43 -4.29
C CYS A 18 -0.61 -11.33 -5.09
N ASN A 19 -0.60 -12.64 -4.85
CA ASN A 19 -1.44 -13.62 -5.53
C ASN A 19 -2.75 -13.91 -4.76
N ALA A 20 -2.87 -13.39 -3.53
CA ALA A 20 -4.09 -13.53 -2.74
C ALA A 20 -5.27 -12.81 -3.41
N LYS A 21 -6.41 -13.50 -3.49
CA LYS A 21 -7.64 -12.94 -4.06
C LYS A 21 -8.17 -11.80 -3.17
N PRO A 22 -8.45 -10.61 -3.70
CA PRO A 22 -9.05 -9.52 -2.93
C PRO A 22 -10.40 -9.92 -2.34
N VAL A 23 -10.66 -9.49 -1.10
CA VAL A 23 -11.92 -9.76 -0.40
C VAL A 23 -12.80 -8.51 -0.45
N LYS A 24 -14.06 -8.67 -0.87
CA LYS A 24 -15.03 -7.57 -0.96
C LYS A 24 -15.47 -7.13 0.43
N VAL A 25 -15.48 -5.82 0.67
CA VAL A 25 -16.07 -5.23 1.87
C VAL A 25 -17.58 -5.09 1.67
N ILE A 26 -18.36 -5.59 2.62
CA ILE A 26 -19.81 -5.34 2.70
C ILE A 26 -20.02 -4.03 3.43
N GLN A 27 -20.80 -3.14 2.84
CA GLN A 27 -21.06 -1.79 3.35
C GLN A 27 -22.57 -1.51 3.32
N SER A 28 -23.05 -0.63 4.20
CA SER A 28 -24.45 -0.21 4.24
C SER A 28 -24.86 0.46 2.93
N GLU A 29 -26.09 0.21 2.46
CA GLU A 29 -26.67 0.87 1.29
C GLU A 29 -26.89 2.38 1.50
N GLU A 30 -26.95 2.83 2.75
CA GLU A 30 -27.08 4.25 3.11
C GLU A 30 -25.83 5.07 2.75
N LEU A 31 -24.68 4.42 2.54
CA LEU A 31 -23.45 5.08 2.13
C LEU A 31 -23.52 5.51 0.66
N LYS A 32 -23.48 6.81 0.43
CA LYS A 32 -23.49 7.41 -0.92
C LYS A 32 -22.25 7.08 -1.78
N GLN A 33 -21.19 6.60 -1.15
CA GLN A 33 -19.93 6.27 -1.80
C GLN A 33 -19.21 5.14 -1.05
N PRO A 34 -18.29 4.41 -1.71
CA PRO A 34 -17.51 3.36 -1.05
C PRO A 34 -16.71 3.88 0.15
N LEU A 35 -16.55 3.03 1.17
CA LEU A 35 -15.72 3.36 2.32
C LEU A 35 -14.28 3.71 1.89
N CYS A 36 -13.75 4.82 2.42
CA CYS A 36 -12.38 5.23 2.14
C CYS A 36 -11.38 4.36 2.95
N LEU A 37 -10.79 3.36 2.30
CA LEU A 37 -9.82 2.45 2.92
C LEU A 37 -8.37 2.96 2.88
N VAL A 38 -8.15 4.23 2.54
CA VAL A 38 -6.81 4.76 2.26
C VAL A 38 -5.82 4.52 3.40
N ASN A 39 -6.29 4.62 4.66
CA ASN A 39 -5.51 4.42 5.89
C ASN A 39 -5.65 3.00 6.48
N SER A 40 -6.35 2.09 5.81
CA SER A 40 -6.47 0.70 6.27
C SER A 40 -5.17 -0.07 5.99
N THR A 41 -4.68 -0.79 6.98
CA THR A 41 -3.51 -1.68 6.86
C THR A 41 -3.77 -2.87 5.94
N LEU A 42 -5.04 -3.28 5.79
CA LEU A 42 -5.48 -4.41 4.96
C LEU A 42 -5.94 -3.99 3.56
N ARG A 43 -5.78 -2.72 3.19
CA ARG A 43 -6.22 -2.24 1.87
C ARG A 43 -5.53 -3.02 0.75
N SER A 44 -6.34 -3.70 -0.06
CA SER A 44 -5.84 -4.49 -1.18
C SER A 44 -5.02 -3.65 -2.16
N PRO A 45 -3.95 -4.21 -2.74
CA PRO A 45 -3.24 -3.59 -3.85
C PRO A 45 -4.11 -3.48 -5.10
N HIS A 46 -3.83 -2.45 -5.90
CA HIS A 46 -4.40 -2.31 -7.24
C HIS A 46 -3.83 -3.41 -8.15
N GLU A 47 -4.62 -3.94 -9.08
CA GLU A 47 -4.26 -5.09 -9.94
C GLU A 47 -2.96 -4.87 -10.74
N CYS A 48 -2.77 -3.67 -11.29
CA CYS A 48 -1.50 -3.31 -11.93
C CYS A 48 -0.28 -3.52 -11.01
N HIS A 49 -0.41 -3.24 -9.71
CA HIS A 49 0.68 -3.43 -8.76
C HIS A 49 0.86 -4.89 -8.34
N THR A 50 -0.22 -5.69 -8.22
CA THR A 50 -0.08 -7.13 -7.96
C THR A 50 0.62 -7.82 -9.12
N GLN A 51 0.26 -7.49 -10.37
CA GLN A 51 0.92 -8.05 -11.54
C GLN A 51 2.39 -7.60 -11.62
N TYR A 52 2.68 -6.35 -11.28
CA TYR A 52 4.07 -5.86 -11.21
C TYR A 52 4.90 -6.66 -10.20
N MET A 53 4.36 -6.89 -9.00
CA MET A 53 5.00 -7.71 -7.96
C MET A 53 5.22 -9.15 -8.43
N ALA A 54 4.21 -9.78 -9.03
CA ALA A 54 4.31 -11.12 -9.58
C ALA A 54 5.41 -11.22 -10.66
N ASN A 55 5.47 -10.26 -11.59
CA ASN A 55 6.50 -10.21 -12.63
C ASN A 55 7.91 -10.00 -12.07
N MET A 56 8.04 -9.31 -10.93
CA MET A 56 9.31 -9.09 -10.24
C MET A 56 9.73 -10.29 -9.37
N GLY A 57 8.82 -11.24 -9.11
CA GLY A 57 9.05 -12.34 -8.16
C GLY A 57 8.96 -11.92 -6.68
N SER A 58 8.36 -10.76 -6.39
CA SER A 58 8.15 -10.27 -5.02
C SER A 58 6.75 -10.64 -4.51
N ILE A 59 6.63 -11.80 -3.87
CA ILE A 59 5.34 -12.30 -3.36
C ILE A 59 4.80 -11.42 -2.24
N ALA A 60 5.65 -11.03 -1.30
CA ALA A 60 5.30 -10.08 -0.24
C ALA A 60 6.13 -8.80 -0.36
N SER A 61 5.56 -7.68 0.10
CA SER A 61 6.24 -6.39 0.13
C SER A 61 5.91 -5.59 1.39
N LEU A 62 6.94 -4.96 1.97
CA LEU A 62 6.80 -3.93 3.00
C LEU A 62 7.43 -2.65 2.48
N VAL A 63 6.66 -1.57 2.43
CA VAL A 63 7.11 -0.27 1.96
C VAL A 63 6.99 0.74 3.09
N MET A 64 8.08 1.46 3.34
CA MET A 64 8.15 2.52 4.34
C MET A 64 8.56 3.84 3.69
N ALA A 65 7.84 4.91 4.02
CA ALA A 65 8.08 6.24 3.51
C ALA A 65 9.28 6.89 4.22
N VAL A 66 10.26 7.36 3.43
CA VAL A 66 11.35 8.20 3.93
C VAL A 66 10.93 9.65 3.77
N ILE A 67 10.58 10.26 4.90
CA ILE A 67 10.11 11.65 4.97
C ILE A 67 11.23 12.53 5.51
N VAL A 68 11.50 13.63 4.84
CA VAL A 68 12.46 14.65 5.27
C VAL A 68 11.70 15.94 5.53
N ASN A 69 12.03 16.61 6.63
CA ASN A 69 11.55 17.94 6.96
C ASN A 69 12.64 18.95 6.61
N GLU A 70 12.30 19.91 5.75
CA GLU A 70 13.17 21.02 5.38
C GLU A 70 12.42 22.32 5.67
N ASN A 71 12.92 23.10 6.64
CA ASN A 71 12.26 24.28 7.17
C ASN A 71 10.80 23.94 7.58
N ASP A 72 9.82 24.63 7.00
CA ASP A 72 8.37 24.43 7.23
C ASP A 72 7.72 23.46 6.23
N THR A 73 8.50 22.72 5.45
CA THR A 73 7.99 21.79 4.43
C THR A 73 8.33 20.33 4.73
N THR A 74 7.33 19.46 4.62
CA THR A 74 7.50 18.01 4.72
C THR A 74 7.47 17.37 3.32
N ARG A 75 8.56 16.68 2.96
CA ARG A 75 8.72 16.06 1.64
C ARG A 75 8.91 14.55 1.74
N LEU A 76 8.29 13.82 0.81
CA LEU A 76 8.63 12.42 0.55
C LEU A 76 9.93 12.37 -0.25
N TRP A 77 11.02 12.02 0.42
CA TRP A 77 12.34 11.88 -0.20
C TRP A 77 12.42 10.60 -1.02
N GLY A 78 12.01 9.48 -0.44
CA GLY A 78 12.08 8.16 -1.06
C GLY A 78 11.23 7.12 -0.34
N LEU A 79 11.41 5.86 -0.74
CA LEU A 79 10.77 4.71 -0.14
C LEU A 79 11.84 3.67 0.21
N LEU A 80 11.79 3.12 1.42
CA LEU A 80 12.47 1.88 1.75
C LEU A 80 11.53 0.74 1.40
N VAL A 81 11.97 -0.19 0.54
CA VAL A 81 11.15 -1.29 0.05
C VAL A 81 11.81 -2.62 0.38
N CYS A 82 11.10 -3.47 1.11
CA CYS A 82 11.49 -4.84 1.38
C CYS A 82 10.64 -5.79 0.52
N HIS A 83 11.27 -6.83 -0.03
CA HIS A 83 10.60 -7.89 -0.77
C HIS A 83 10.82 -9.24 -0.08
N HIS A 84 9.86 -10.14 -0.24
CA HIS A 84 10.00 -11.54 0.15
C HIS A 84 9.51 -12.45 -0.98
N THR A 85 10.20 -13.57 -1.18
CA THR A 85 9.88 -14.56 -2.22
C THR A 85 8.76 -15.53 -1.83
N SER A 86 8.30 -15.47 -0.58
CA SER A 86 7.13 -16.19 -0.07
C SER A 86 6.18 -15.22 0.65
N PRO A 87 4.93 -15.61 0.90
CA PRO A 87 4.03 -14.81 1.73
C PRO A 87 4.66 -14.51 3.09
N ARG A 88 4.52 -13.27 3.57
CA ARG A 88 5.07 -12.84 4.85
C ARG A 88 4.21 -11.77 5.51
N TYR A 89 3.99 -11.94 6.81
CA TYR A 89 3.40 -10.95 7.71
C TYR A 89 4.36 -10.74 8.89
N VAL A 90 4.37 -9.54 9.45
CA VAL A 90 5.24 -9.13 10.58
C VAL A 90 4.39 -8.43 11.62
#